data_AF-A0A8G2C2Q4-F1
#
_entry.id   AF-A0A8G2C2Q4-F1
#
_cell.length_a   1.000
_cell.length_b   1.000
_cell.length_c   1.000
_cell.angle_alpha   90.00
_cell.angle_beta   90.00
_cell.angle_gamma   90.00
#
_symmetry.space_group_name_H-M   'P 1'
#
loop_
_entity.id
_entity.type
_entity.pdbx_description
1 polymer ?
#
loop_
_entity_poly.entity_id
_entity_poly.type
_entity_poly.pdbx_seq_one_letter_code
_entity_poly.pdbx_strand_id
1 'polypeptide(L)'
;MQDCSGEEITQKWLYHLGVPVDDIPELAATGAMTVPVMMPYVTAFFMPRQAGDRPDVVPEGAVNFAFIGQFAESRERDCIFTTEYSVRTPMEAV
;
A
#
# COMPACT_ATOMS: atom_id res chain seq x y z
N MET A 1 11.40 12.94 0.26
CA MET A 1 10.00 13.27 0.59
C MET A 1 9.68 13.08 2.06
N GLN A 2 10.32 12.14 2.77
CA GLN A 2 10.10 11.97 4.22
C GLN A 2 10.27 13.27 5.03
N ASP A 3 11.28 14.08 4.71
CA ASP A 3 11.54 15.34 5.41
C ASP A 3 10.79 16.55 4.82
N CYS A 4 9.83 16.32 3.92
CA CYS A 4 9.08 17.38 3.24
C CYS A 4 7.69 17.55 3.88
N SER A 5 7.30 18.79 4.11
CA SER A 5 5.91 19.19 4.38
C SER A 5 4.99 18.93 3.18
N GLY A 6 3.67 19.03 3.42
CA GLY A 6 2.68 18.95 2.34
C GLY A 6 2.91 19.98 1.24
N GLU A 7 3.23 21.21 1.62
CA GLU A 7 3.52 22.30 0.67
C GLU A 7 4.73 21.98 -0.20
N GLU A 8 5.85 21.54 0.38
CA GLU A 8 7.07 21.18 -0.38
C GLU A 8 6.84 20.01 -1.35
N ILE A 9 5.99 19.04 -0.96
CA ILE A 9 5.57 17.96 -1.86
C ILE A 9 4.75 18.51 -3.02
N THR A 10 3.81 19.43 -2.76
CA THR A 10 3.03 20.12 -3.79
C THR A 10 3.94 20.90 -4.74
N GLN A 11 4.93 21.64 -4.22
CA GLN A 11 5.87 22.39 -5.06
C GLN A 11 6.61 21.47 -6.05
N LYS A 12 7.11 20.32 -5.56
CA LYS A 12 7.78 19.34 -6.43
C LYS A 12 6.83 18.70 -7.45
N TRP A 13 5.57 18.46 -7.08
CA TRP A 13 4.55 17.98 -8.00
C TRP A 13 4.24 19.00 -9.11
N LEU A 14 4.02 20.27 -8.75
CA LEU A 14 3.77 21.36 -9.71
C LEU A 14 4.95 21.56 -10.67
N TYR A 15 6.18 21.42 -10.16
CA TYR A 15 7.39 21.45 -11.00
C TYR A 15 7.36 20.34 -12.06
N HIS A 16 7.03 19.09 -11.69
CA HIS A 16 6.93 17.97 -12.63
C HIS A 16 5.75 18.09 -13.62
N LEU A 17 4.74 18.91 -13.30
CA LEU A 17 3.65 19.26 -14.22
C LEU A 17 4.02 20.37 -15.22
N GLY A 18 5.16 21.03 -15.05
CA GLY A 18 5.62 22.11 -15.94
C GLY A 18 5.06 23.49 -15.61
N VAL A 19 4.59 23.72 -14.37
CA VAL A 19 4.20 25.06 -13.91
C VAL A 19 5.43 25.99 -13.91
N PRO A 20 5.30 27.27 -14.31
CA PRO A 20 6.41 28.23 -14.23
C PRO A 20 6.95 28.32 -12.81
N VAL A 21 8.28 28.23 -12.66
CA VAL A 21 8.94 28.11 -11.34
C VAL A 21 8.59 29.27 -10.41
N ASP A 22 8.41 30.47 -10.97
CA ASP A 22 8.07 31.68 -10.22
C ASP A 22 6.65 31.63 -9.61
N ASP A 23 5.74 30.83 -10.18
CA ASP A 23 4.36 30.71 -9.71
C ASP A 23 4.18 29.58 -8.67
N ILE A 24 5.13 28.63 -8.60
CA ILE A 24 5.03 27.42 -7.79
C ILE A 24 4.86 27.70 -6.28
N PRO A 25 5.61 28.62 -5.64
CA PRO A 25 5.49 28.84 -4.20
C PRO A 25 4.09 29.30 -3.77
N GLU A 26 3.51 30.26 -4.50
CA GLU A 26 2.17 30.77 -4.22
C GLU A 26 1.11 29.69 -4.44
N LEU A 27 1.16 29.00 -5.58
CA LEU A 27 0.21 27.95 -5.92
C LEU A 27 0.26 26.77 -4.95
N ALA A 28 1.45 26.41 -4.45
CA ALA A 28 1.60 25.34 -3.48
C ALA A 28 1.05 25.73 -2.09
N ALA A 29 1.19 26.98 -1.68
CA ALA A 29 0.74 27.48 -0.38
C ALA A 29 -0.77 27.74 -0.32
N THR A 30 -1.37 28.23 -1.42
CA THR A 30 -2.78 28.67 -1.41
C THR A 30 -3.71 27.84 -2.29
N GLY A 31 -3.17 27.13 -3.28
CA GLY A 31 -3.95 26.39 -4.28
C GLY A 31 -4.32 24.96 -3.89
N ALA A 32 -3.63 24.35 -2.91
CA ALA A 32 -3.89 22.98 -2.48
C ALA A 32 -3.56 22.75 -1.01
N MET A 33 -4.36 21.90 -0.35
CA MET A 33 -4.04 21.35 0.97
C MET A 33 -3.53 19.91 0.81
N THR A 34 -2.21 19.74 0.92
CA THR A 34 -1.57 18.42 0.81
C THR A 34 -1.28 17.87 2.20
N VAL A 35 -1.83 16.69 2.51
CA VAL A 35 -1.63 16.00 3.79
C VAL A 35 -0.74 14.78 3.56
N PRO A 36 0.57 14.84 3.87
CA PRO A 36 1.45 13.69 3.71
C PRO A 36 1.16 12.62 4.76
N VAL A 37 1.36 11.35 4.38
CA VAL A 37 1.21 10.21 5.27
C VAL A 37 2.44 9.31 5.16
N MET A 38 3.05 9.02 6.30
CA MET A 38 4.16 8.08 6.39
C MET A 38 3.63 6.68 6.74
N MET A 39 3.82 5.73 5.83
CA MET A 39 3.39 4.35 5.98
C MET A 39 4.60 3.41 5.92
N PRO A 40 5.19 3.02 7.07
CA PRO A 40 6.43 2.23 7.08
C PRO A 40 6.30 0.85 6.42
N TYR A 41 5.07 0.33 6.31
CA TYR A 41 4.78 -1.00 5.78
C TYR A 41 3.99 -0.99 4.47
N VAL A 42 3.85 0.16 3.79
CA VAL A 42 3.05 0.22 2.55
C VAL A 42 3.56 -0.74 1.48
N THR A 43 4.87 -0.99 1.40
CA THR A 43 5.46 -1.94 0.45
C THR A 43 5.69 -3.34 1.03
N ALA A 44 5.24 -3.61 2.25
CA ALA A 44 5.57 -4.85 2.97
C ALA A 44 5.09 -6.10 2.23
N PHE A 45 4.00 -6.01 1.44
CA PHE A 45 3.50 -7.13 0.63
C PHE A 45 4.54 -7.63 -0.39
N PHE A 46 5.42 -6.75 -0.89
CA PHE A 46 6.37 -7.05 -1.97
C PHE A 46 7.80 -7.33 -1.49
N MET A 47 8.02 -7.44 -0.17
CA MET A 47 9.31 -7.86 0.34
C MET A 47 9.67 -9.26 -0.19
N PRO A 48 10.97 -9.53 -0.47
CA PRO A 48 11.40 -10.87 -0.85
C PRO A 48 10.89 -11.91 0.16
N ARG A 49 10.35 -13.01 -0.37
CA ARG A 49 9.77 -14.09 0.43
C ARG A 49 10.16 -15.44 -0.14
N GLN A 50 10.05 -16.46 0.70
CA GLN A 50 10.17 -17.87 0.36
C GLN A 50 8.84 -18.58 0.60
N ALA A 51 8.69 -19.79 0.05
CA ALA A 51 7.53 -20.62 0.36
C ALA A 51 7.51 -20.93 1.86
N GLY A 52 6.37 -20.73 2.51
CA GLY A 52 6.19 -20.89 3.96
C GLY A 52 6.34 -19.60 4.79
N ASP A 53 6.81 -18.49 4.22
CA ASP A 53 6.87 -17.20 4.94
C ASP A 53 5.47 -16.62 5.23
N ARG A 54 4.45 -17.11 4.53
CA ARG A 54 3.04 -16.80 4.74
C ARG A 54 2.31 -18.09 5.15
N PRO A 55 1.44 -18.05 6.17
CA PRO A 55 0.62 -19.20 6.52
C PRO A 55 -0.42 -19.46 5.43
N ASP A 56 -0.72 -20.73 5.18
CA ASP A 56 -1.91 -21.09 4.39
C ASP A 56 -3.17 -20.45 5.01
N VAL A 57 -4.17 -20.14 4.16
CA VAL A 57 -5.46 -19.62 4.63
C VAL A 57 -6.04 -20.48 5.75
N VAL A 58 -6.04 -21.81 5.58
CA VAL A 58 -6.34 -22.78 6.63
C VAL A 58 -5.12 -23.68 6.80
N PRO A 59 -4.29 -23.48 7.83
CA PRO A 59 -3.12 -24.32 8.08
C PRO A 59 -3.51 -25.79 8.32
N GLU A 60 -2.63 -26.71 7.96
CA GLU A 60 -2.88 -28.14 8.19
C GLU A 60 -3.15 -28.44 9.67
N GLY A 61 -4.25 -29.14 9.94
CA GLY A 61 -4.70 -29.47 11.30
C GLY A 61 -5.44 -28.36 12.04
N ALA A 62 -5.59 -27.16 11.46
CA ALA A 62 -6.45 -26.13 12.02
C ALA A 62 -7.92 -26.58 12.02
N VAL A 63 -8.60 -26.48 13.17
CA VAL A 63 -10.01 -26.93 13.33
C VAL A 63 -10.97 -25.74 13.45
N ASN A 64 -10.49 -24.60 13.93
CA ASN A 64 -11.34 -23.48 14.33
C ASN A 64 -10.70 -22.09 14.10
N PHE A 65 -9.66 -22.00 13.28
CA PHE A 65 -9.04 -20.72 12.93
C PHE A 65 -8.50 -20.74 11.49
N ALA A 66 -8.37 -19.54 10.93
CA ALA A 66 -7.85 -19.29 9.58
C ALA A 66 -7.08 -17.95 9.55
N PHE A 67 -6.20 -17.78 8.58
CA PHE A 67 -5.54 -16.52 8.25
C PHE A 67 -6.13 -15.94 6.97
N ILE A 68 -6.40 -14.63 6.96
CA ILE A 68 -6.97 -13.94 5.80
C ILE A 68 -6.17 -12.68 5.46
N GLY A 69 -6.37 -12.17 4.24
CA GLY A 69 -5.76 -10.95 3.74
C GLY A 69 -4.42 -11.18 3.04
N GLN A 70 -3.71 -10.08 2.78
CA GLN A 70 -2.57 -9.98 1.87
C GLN A 70 -1.31 -10.75 2.32
N PHE A 71 -1.33 -11.30 3.53
CA PHE A 71 -0.22 -12.08 4.10
C PHE A 71 -0.58 -13.53 4.38
N ALA A 72 -1.79 -13.99 4.02
CA ALA A 72 -2.10 -15.41 3.94
C ALA A 72 -1.68 -15.96 2.57
N GLU A 73 -1.43 -17.27 2.48
CA GLU A 73 -1.15 -17.98 1.24
C GLU A 73 -2.41 -18.73 0.79
N SER A 74 -3.04 -18.25 -0.28
CA SER A 74 -4.08 -18.97 -1.01
C SER A 74 -3.49 -20.19 -1.73
N ARG A 75 -4.30 -21.25 -1.88
CA ARG A 75 -3.95 -22.42 -2.70
C ARG A 75 -4.05 -22.13 -4.20
N GLU A 76 -4.76 -21.08 -4.58
CA GLU A 76 -4.89 -20.62 -5.95
C GLU A 76 -3.80 -19.60 -6.30
N ARG A 77 -3.52 -19.45 -7.59
CA ARG A 77 -2.61 -18.39 -8.05
C ARG A 77 -3.37 -17.06 -8.07
N ASP A 78 -2.99 -16.14 -7.21
CA ASP A 78 -3.53 -14.79 -7.19
C ASP A 78 -2.47 -13.75 -6.77
N CYS A 79 -2.77 -12.47 -6.98
CA CYS A 79 -1.90 -11.33 -6.71
C CYS A 79 -2.35 -10.57 -5.46
N ILE A 80 -1.41 -10.40 -4.53
CA ILE A 80 -1.53 -9.49 -3.39
C ILE A 80 -1.48 -8.00 -3.83
N PHE A 81 -1.70 -7.08 -2.88
CA PHE A 81 -1.95 -5.66 -3.14
C PHE A 81 -3.23 -5.44 -3.97
N THR A 82 -4.20 -6.36 -3.85
CA THR A 82 -5.49 -6.26 -4.54
C THR A 82 -6.62 -6.43 -3.54
N THR A 83 -7.75 -5.77 -3.79
CA THR A 83 -8.97 -6.02 -3.03
C THR A 83 -9.47 -7.45 -3.22
N GLU A 84 -9.24 -8.04 -4.39
CA GLU A 84 -9.62 -9.42 -4.73
C GLU A 84 -8.99 -10.42 -3.77
N TYR A 85 -7.68 -10.34 -3.50
CA TYR A 85 -7.01 -11.26 -2.58
C TYR A 85 -7.58 -11.18 -1.15
N SER A 86 -8.00 -9.97 -0.73
CA SER A 86 -8.69 -9.76 0.55
C SER A 86 -10.11 -10.30 0.59
N VAL A 87 -10.73 -10.60 -0.55
CA VAL A 87 -12.05 -11.25 -0.63
C VAL A 87 -11.90 -12.77 -0.78
N ARG A 88 -10.94 -13.21 -1.61
CA ARG A 88 -10.66 -14.62 -1.85
C ARG A 88 -10.25 -15.34 -0.57
N THR A 89 -9.28 -14.81 0.17
CA THR A 89 -8.77 -15.51 1.36
C THR A 89 -9.83 -15.71 2.46
N PRO A 90 -10.74 -14.75 2.76
CA PRO A 90 -11.92 -15.06 3.55
C PRO A 90 -12.88 -16.08 2.93
N MET A 91 -13.11 -16.01 1.61
CA MET A 91 -14.00 -16.96 0.93
C MET A 91 -13.47 -18.41 1.00
N GLU A 92 -12.15 -18.60 0.93
CA GLU A 92 -11.49 -19.90 1.12
C GLU A 92 -11.54 -20.40 2.57
N ALA A 93 -11.63 -19.49 3.53
CA ALA A 93 -11.65 -19.81 4.96
C ALA A 93 -13.03 -20.19 5.50
N VAL A 94 -14.11 -19.87 4.79
CA VAL A 94 -15.52 -20.03 5.21
C VAL A 94 -16.14 -21.31 4.69
#